data_AF-A0A7V5HHG3-F1
#
_entry.id   AF-A0A7V5HHG3-F1
#
_cell.length_a   1.000
_cell.length_b   1.000
_cell.length_c   1.000
_cell.angle_alpha   90.00
_cell.angle_beta   90.00
_cell.angle_gamma   90.00
#
_symmetry.space_group_name_H-M   'P 1'
#
loop_
_entity.id
_entity.type
_entity.pdbx_description
1 polymer ?
#
loop_
_entity_poly.entity_id
_entity_poly.type
_entity_poly.pdbx_seq_one_letter_code
_entity_poly.pdbx_strand_id
1 'polypeptide(L)'
;VWIPLMKHISSELYHYLQSVQAYIAPPIAAVFLLGVFSRRINKYGAMTSLVSGFSIGLLRLIAELNKNSLSGVLHWFATVNFLYFAIFSFIGCCLAMLVVSWLTPSPRAEQIQGLTYATTLAEDKASSRATWNWKDVLLSVIVVGVIIFTLVYFSPLNF
;
A
#
# COMPACT_ATOMS: atom_id res chain seq x y z
N VAL A 1 -8.80 -3.28 -26.20
CA VAL A 1 -8.60 -1.81 -26.35
C VAL A 1 -7.39 -1.30 -25.57
N TRP A 2 -7.00 -1.89 -24.43
CA TRP A 2 -5.84 -1.45 -23.64
C TRP A 2 -4.47 -1.85 -24.23
N ILE A 3 -4.34 -3.07 -24.79
CA ILE A 3 -3.09 -3.58 -25.40
C ILE A 3 -2.56 -2.69 -26.55
N PRO A 4 -3.38 -2.17 -27.48
CA PRO A 4 -2.91 -1.22 -28.50
C PRO A 4 -2.52 0.16 -27.93
N LEU A 5 -3.15 0.62 -26.85
CA LEU A 5 -2.84 1.89 -26.20
C LEU A 5 -1.45 1.86 -25.53
N MET A 6 -1.08 0.72 -24.93
CA MET A 6 0.26 0.53 -24.34
C MET A 6 1.38 0.69 -25.38
N LYS A 7 1.13 0.42 -26.66
CA LYS A 7 2.12 0.64 -27.73
C LYS A 7 2.38 2.13 -28.01
N HIS A 8 1.46 3.01 -27.60
CA HIS A 8 1.57 4.46 -27.78
C HIS A 8 2.13 5.17 -26.53
N ILE A 9 2.15 4.49 -25.38
CA ILE A 9 2.78 4.98 -24.15
C ILE A 9 4.22 4.45 -24.16
N SER A 10 5.23 5.31 -24.02
CA SER A 10 6.60 4.82 -23.89
C SER A 10 6.70 3.95 -22.64
N SER A 11 7.35 2.78 -22.76
CA SER A 11 7.59 1.87 -21.62
C SER A 11 8.19 2.62 -20.43
N GLU A 12 9.08 3.57 -20.72
CA GLU A 12 9.71 4.47 -19.75
C GLU A 12 8.71 5.39 -19.02
N LEU A 13 7.72 5.95 -19.72
CA LEU A 13 6.72 6.83 -19.09
C LEU A 13 5.82 6.04 -18.12
N TYR A 14 5.43 4.82 -18.50
CA TYR A 14 4.65 3.95 -17.63
C TYR A 14 5.45 3.56 -16.38
N HIS A 15 6.70 3.14 -16.55
CA HIS A 15 7.59 2.80 -15.43
C HIS A 15 7.81 3.99 -14.50
N TYR A 16 7.99 5.20 -15.04
CA TYR A 16 8.14 6.41 -14.25
C TYR A 16 6.87 6.72 -13.43
N LEU A 17 5.69 6.67 -14.05
CA LEU A 17 4.44 6.93 -13.33
C LEU A 17 4.21 5.90 -12.21
N GLN A 18 4.48 4.63 -12.50
CA GLN A 18 4.35 3.56 -11.51
C GLN A 18 5.38 3.69 -10.37
N SER A 19 6.60 4.12 -10.66
CA SER A 19 7.63 4.33 -9.64
C SER A 19 7.25 5.46 -8.69
N VAL A 20 6.75 6.59 -9.20
CA VAL A 20 6.25 7.69 -8.37
C VAL A 20 5.13 7.23 -7.43
N GLN A 21 4.16 6.47 -7.96
CA GLN A 21 3.07 5.92 -7.13
C GLN A 21 3.61 4.98 -6.05
N ALA A 22 4.58 4.14 -6.39
CA ALA A 22 5.21 3.20 -5.46
C ALA A 22 6.00 3.89 -4.34
N TYR A 23 6.41 5.15 -4.50
CA TYR A 23 7.10 5.94 -3.47
C TYR A 23 6.14 6.63 -2.50
N ILE A 24 4.92 6.93 -2.94
CA ILE A 24 3.91 7.66 -2.15
C ILE A 24 2.93 6.70 -1.45
N ALA A 25 2.60 5.57 -2.07
CA ALA A 25 1.62 4.61 -1.55
C ALA A 25 1.99 3.96 -0.20
N PRO A 26 3.26 3.59 0.08
CA PRO A 26 3.62 2.83 1.29
C PRO A 26 3.15 3.43 2.63
N PRO A 27 3.39 4.71 2.94
CA PRO A 27 2.94 5.30 4.20
C PRO A 27 1.41 5.31 4.35
N ILE A 28 0.68 5.57 3.27
CA ILE A 28 -0.80 5.57 3.27
C ILE A 28 -1.33 4.17 3.53
N ALA A 29 -0.77 3.18 2.84
CA ALA A 29 -1.12 1.77 3.03
C ALA A 29 -0.85 1.32 4.46
N ALA A 30 0.29 1.70 5.05
CA ALA A 30 0.63 1.37 6.43
C ALA A 30 -0.38 1.95 7.44
N VAL A 31 -0.75 3.23 7.29
CA VAL A 31 -1.75 3.88 8.15
C VAL A 31 -3.10 3.21 8.03
N PHE A 32 -3.55 2.95 6.81
CA PHE A 32 -4.87 2.36 6.58
C PHE A 32 -4.93 0.94 7.12
N LEU A 33 -3.93 0.11 6.79
CA LEU A 33 -3.88 -1.27 7.23
C LEU A 33 -3.78 -1.34 8.76
N LEU A 34 -2.74 -0.76 9.36
CA LEU A 34 -2.57 -0.88 10.81
C LEU A 34 -3.65 -0.14 11.59
N GLY A 35 -4.14 0.99 11.09
CA GLY A 35 -5.21 1.76 11.72
C GLY A 35 -6.52 0.98 11.82
N VAL A 36 -6.89 0.24 10.77
CA VAL A 36 -8.12 -0.57 10.77
C VAL A 36 -7.96 -1.83 11.63
N PHE A 37 -6.79 -2.46 11.62
CA PHE A 37 -6.55 -3.73 12.32
C PHE A 37 -6.11 -3.60 13.79
N SER A 38 -5.66 -2.42 14.25
CA SER A 38 -5.13 -2.23 15.61
C SER A 38 -5.73 -1.02 16.32
N ARG A 39 -6.30 -1.26 17.51
CA ARG A 39 -6.81 -0.22 18.41
C ARG A 39 -5.71 0.63 19.05
N ARG A 40 -4.44 0.20 18.99
CA ARG A 40 -3.33 0.86 19.69
C ARG A 40 -2.70 1.98 18.87
N ILE A 41 -2.91 1.97 17.55
CA ILE A 41 -2.39 3.00 16.64
C ILE A 41 -3.06 4.32 16.97
N ASN A 42 -2.26 5.38 17.13
CA ASN A 42 -2.75 6.72 17.43
C ASN A 42 -2.32 7.73 16.38
N LYS A 43 -2.85 8.95 16.50
CA LYS A 43 -2.57 10.06 15.57
C LYS A 43 -1.08 10.39 15.47
N TYR A 44 -0.30 10.21 16.55
CA TYR A 44 1.13 10.52 16.55
C TYR A 44 1.88 9.50 15.70
N GLY A 45 1.65 8.20 15.92
CA GLY A 45 2.26 7.16 15.10
C GLY A 45 1.85 7.24 13.63
N ALA A 46 0.57 7.50 13.36
CA ALA A 46 0.09 7.70 11.99
C ALA A 46 0.76 8.91 11.31
N MET A 47 0.82 10.06 11.96
CA MET A 47 1.45 11.26 11.42
C MET A 47 2.96 11.07 11.21
N THR A 48 3.66 10.46 12.18
CA THR A 48 5.10 10.20 12.03
C THR A 48 5.37 9.27 10.85
N SER A 49 4.58 8.21 10.68
CA SER A 49 4.72 7.32 9.51
C SER A 49 4.43 8.03 8.19
N LEU A 50 3.38 8.85 8.13
CA LEU A 50 3.03 9.59 6.91
C LEU A 50 4.13 10.57 6.51
N VAL A 51 4.57 11.40 7.46
CA VAL A 51 5.58 12.43 7.20
C VAL A 51 6.93 11.80 6.89
N SER A 52 7.41 10.86 7.71
CA SER A 52 8.71 10.23 7.48
C SER A 52 8.73 9.40 6.19
N GLY A 53 7.69 8.60 5.92
CA GLY A 53 7.57 7.81 4.71
C GLY A 53 7.49 8.68 3.45
N PHE A 54 6.70 9.77 3.50
CA PHE A 54 6.62 10.73 2.40
C PHE A 54 7.96 11.44 2.15
N SER A 55 8.64 11.89 3.20
CA SER A 55 9.97 12.51 3.08
C SER A 55 10.99 11.56 2.46
N ILE A 56 11.04 10.29 2.90
CA ILE A 56 11.94 9.28 2.33
C ILE A 56 11.58 8.98 0.87
N GLY A 57 10.29 8.86 0.54
CA GLY A 57 9.81 8.69 -0.83
C GLY A 57 10.18 9.87 -1.75
N LEU A 58 10.07 11.10 -1.25
CA LEU A 58 10.47 12.29 -2.00
C LEU A 58 11.98 12.36 -2.21
N LEU A 59 12.78 12.05 -1.17
CA LEU A 59 14.24 11.93 -1.30
C LEU A 59 14.62 10.86 -2.32
N ARG A 60 13.91 9.72 -2.34
CA ARG A 60 14.11 8.66 -3.34
C ARG A 60 13.83 9.14 -4.76
N LEU A 61 12.77 9.92 -4.96
CA LEU A 61 12.42 10.49 -6.26
C LEU A 61 13.48 11.50 -6.73
N ILE A 62 13.90 12.42 -5.86
CA ILE A 62 14.95 13.40 -6.19
C ILE A 62 16.26 12.69 -6.53
N ALA A 63 16.62 11.65 -5.77
CA ALA A 63 17.81 10.85 -6.03
C ALA A 63 17.74 10.13 -7.39
N GLU A 64 16.57 9.59 -7.76
CA GLU A 64 16.36 8.95 -9.06
C GLU A 64 16.58 9.90 -10.23
N LEU A 65 16.01 11.12 -10.13
CA LEU A 65 16.14 12.15 -11.15
C LEU A 65 17.59 12.61 -11.34
N ASN A 66 18.40 12.54 -10.29
CA ASN A 66 19.81 12.94 -10.29
C ASN A 66 20.79 11.77 -10.36
N LYS A 67 20.32 10.54 -10.66
CA LYS A 67 21.13 9.31 -10.54
C LYS A 67 22.47 9.34 -11.27
N ASN A 68 22.56 10.07 -12.38
CA ASN A 68 23.77 10.20 -13.19
C ASN A 68 24.89 11.03 -12.52
N SER A 69 24.52 11.88 -11.56
CA SER A 69 25.45 12.75 -10.82
C SER A 69 25.79 12.19 -9.42
N LEU A 70 25.21 11.06 -9.05
CA LEU A 70 25.35 10.44 -7.74
C LEU A 70 26.39 9.30 -7.78
N SER A 71 27.08 9.09 -6.67
CA SER A 71 28.02 7.97 -6.49
C SER A 71 27.85 7.28 -5.13
N GLY A 72 28.38 6.06 -5.02
CA GLY A 72 28.35 5.27 -3.78
C GLY A 72 26.93 4.91 -3.31
N VAL A 73 26.69 5.04 -2.00
CA VAL A 73 25.43 4.64 -1.34
C VAL A 73 24.23 5.41 -1.89
N LEU A 74 24.41 6.67 -2.27
CA LEU A 74 23.33 7.51 -2.77
C LEU A 74 22.90 7.11 -4.19
N HIS A 75 23.85 6.64 -5.01
CA HIS A 75 23.55 6.05 -6.32
C HIS A 75 22.85 4.69 -6.18
N TRP A 76 23.31 3.85 -5.24
CA TRP A 76 22.60 2.60 -4.93
C TRP A 76 21.16 2.87 -4.50
N PHE A 77 20.95 3.81 -3.57
CA PHE A 77 19.61 4.23 -3.14
C PHE A 77 18.76 4.72 -4.32
N ALA A 78 19.33 5.49 -5.25
CA ALA A 78 18.66 6.00 -6.45
C ALA A 78 18.33 4.92 -7.51
N THR A 79 18.98 3.76 -7.47
CA THR A 79 18.88 2.72 -8.52
C THR A 79 18.22 1.43 -8.04
N VAL A 80 17.99 1.27 -6.73
CA VAL A 80 17.17 0.17 -6.19
C VAL A 80 15.82 0.13 -6.91
N ASN A 81 15.42 -1.06 -7.37
CA ASN A 81 14.13 -1.24 -8.04
C ASN A 81 12.99 -0.67 -7.19
N PHE A 82 12.13 0.12 -7.84
CA PHE A 82 11.08 0.87 -7.15
C PHE A 82 10.11 -0.03 -6.35
N LEU A 83 9.91 -1.28 -6.78
CA LEU A 83 9.02 -2.23 -6.13
C LEU A 83 9.62 -2.77 -4.82
N TYR A 84 10.92 -3.09 -4.83
CA TYR A 84 11.63 -3.45 -3.59
C TYR A 84 11.67 -2.28 -2.63
N PHE A 85 11.94 -1.07 -3.12
CA PHE A 85 11.88 0.13 -2.29
C PHE A 85 10.49 0.30 -1.65
N ALA A 86 9.41 0.09 -2.41
CA ALA A 86 8.04 0.18 -1.88
C ALA A 86 7.78 -0.81 -0.74
N ILE A 87 8.25 -2.06 -0.87
CA ILE A 87 8.13 -3.09 0.19
C ILE A 87 8.89 -2.66 1.44
N PHE A 88 10.16 -2.26 1.31
CA PHE A 88 10.98 -1.84 2.45
C PHE A 88 10.42 -0.57 3.11
N SER A 89 9.96 0.39 2.30
CA SER A 89 9.33 1.62 2.78
C SER A 89 8.04 1.31 3.54
N PHE A 90 7.21 0.38 3.04
CA PHE A 90 6.00 -0.05 3.72
C PHE A 90 6.30 -0.67 5.09
N ILE A 91 7.27 -1.59 5.16
CA ILE A 91 7.70 -2.20 6.42
C ILE A 91 8.25 -1.14 7.38
N GLY A 92 9.08 -0.22 6.89
CA GLY A 92 9.63 0.89 7.68
C GLY A 92 8.53 1.79 8.24
N CYS A 93 7.53 2.13 7.43
CA CYS A 93 6.35 2.90 7.84
C CYS A 93 5.57 2.17 8.95
N CYS A 94 5.29 0.87 8.76
CA CYS A 94 4.63 0.04 9.77
C CYS A 94 5.40 0.02 11.10
N LEU A 95 6.72 -0.17 11.05
CA LEU A 95 7.56 -0.18 12.25
C LEU A 95 7.57 1.18 12.94
N ALA A 96 7.80 2.26 12.20
CA ALA A 96 7.78 3.62 12.74
C ALA A 96 6.44 3.94 13.41
N MET A 97 5.33 3.56 12.76
CA MET A 97 3.99 3.75 13.29
C MET A 97 3.76 2.98 14.60
N LEU A 98 4.17 1.72 14.66
CA LEU A 98 4.02 0.86 15.84
C LEU A 98 4.84 1.40 17.01
N VAL A 99 6.12 1.68 16.77
CA VAL A 99 7.05 2.19 17.79
C VAL A 99 6.53 3.51 18.36
N VAL A 100 6.21 4.48 17.51
CA VAL A 100 5.74 5.79 17.98
C VAL A 100 4.39 5.68 18.66
N SER A 101 3.47 4.86 18.15
CA SER A 101 2.18 4.64 18.81
C SER A 101 2.35 4.06 20.20
N TRP A 102 3.29 3.13 20.40
CA TRP A 102 3.57 2.55 21.72
C TRP A 102 4.25 3.52 22.69
N LEU A 103 5.14 4.38 22.19
CA LEU A 103 5.82 5.40 23.00
C LEU A 103 4.94 6.61 23.33
N THR A 104 3.81 6.77 22.66
CA THR A 104 2.88 7.89 22.87
C THR A 104 1.56 7.43 23.50
N PRO A 105 0.76 8.35 24.07
CA PRO A 105 -0.49 8.00 24.76
C PRO A 105 -1.45 7.18 23.89
N SER A 106 -2.12 6.21 24.51
CA SER A 106 -3.17 5.42 23.85
C SER A 106 -4.31 6.31 23.35
N PRO A 107 -4.91 6.02 22.17
CA PRO A 107 -6.09 6.76 21.72
C PRO A 107 -7.26 6.52 22.70
N ARG A 108 -8.13 7.53 22.86
CA ARG A 108 -9.35 7.36 23.66
C ARG A 108 -10.34 6.46 22.92
N ALA A 109 -11.13 5.68 23.65
CA ALA A 109 -12.08 4.73 23.06
C ALA A 109 -13.06 5.41 22.09
N GLU A 110 -13.53 6.61 22.43
CA GLU A 110 -14.41 7.44 21.60
C GLU A 110 -13.80 7.79 20.23
N GLN A 111 -12.48 7.95 20.15
CA GLN A 111 -11.80 8.34 18.91
C GLN A 111 -11.67 7.19 17.91
N ILE A 112 -11.79 5.95 18.38
CA ILE A 112 -11.61 4.74 17.57
C ILE A 112 -12.90 3.93 17.42
N GLN A 113 -14.01 4.39 18.01
CA GLN A 113 -15.30 3.71 17.93
C GLN A 113 -15.77 3.67 16.47
N GLY A 114 -16.12 2.48 15.95
CA GLY A 114 -16.51 2.29 14.54
C GLY A 114 -15.36 2.35 13.52
N LEU A 115 -14.13 2.72 13.92
CA LEU A 115 -13.01 2.91 12.98
C LEU A 115 -12.08 1.70 12.81
N THR A 116 -12.11 0.75 13.75
CA THR A 116 -11.26 -0.45 13.71
C THR A 116 -12.13 -1.71 13.66
N TYR A 117 -11.64 -2.82 13.10
CA TYR A 117 -12.39 -4.08 13.06
C TYR A 117 -12.91 -4.49 14.44
N ALA A 118 -12.10 -4.27 15.47
CA ALA A 118 -12.46 -4.64 16.83
C ALA A 118 -13.51 -3.69 17.43
N THR A 119 -13.62 -2.43 16.97
CA THR A 119 -14.60 -1.44 17.45
C THR A 119 -15.79 -1.25 16.51
N THR A 120 -15.91 -2.07 15.45
CA THR A 120 -17.08 -2.08 14.56
C THR A 120 -18.36 -2.34 15.33
N LEU A 121 -19.37 -1.49 15.12
CA LEU A 121 -20.66 -1.62 15.80
C LEU A 121 -21.45 -2.79 15.19
N ALA A 122 -22.32 -3.38 16.00
CA ALA A 122 -23.20 -4.46 15.53
C ALA A 122 -24.11 -3.97 14.38
N GLU A 123 -24.51 -2.70 14.43
CA GLU A 123 -25.29 -2.02 13.39
C GLU A 123 -24.51 -1.93 12.06
N ASP A 124 -23.23 -1.53 12.10
CA ASP A 124 -22.35 -1.49 10.91
C ASP A 124 -22.15 -2.89 10.29
N LYS A 125 -22.06 -3.93 11.13
CA LYS A 125 -21.97 -5.31 10.65
C LYS A 125 -23.27 -5.77 10.00
N ALA A 126 -24.41 -5.39 10.57
CA ALA A 126 -25.72 -5.73 10.03
C ALA A 126 -25.99 -5.03 8.70
N SER A 127 -25.67 -3.74 8.58
CA SER A 127 -25.81 -2.98 7.34
C SER A 127 -24.87 -3.49 6.24
N SER A 128 -23.63 -3.83 6.58
CA SER A 128 -22.69 -4.44 5.63
C SER A 128 -23.20 -5.79 5.11
N ARG A 129 -23.74 -6.65 5.99
CA ARG A 129 -24.36 -7.92 5.56
C ARG A 129 -25.62 -7.75 4.71
N ALA A 130 -26.40 -6.71 4.95
CA ALA A 130 -27.58 -6.41 4.14
C ALA A 130 -27.23 -5.91 2.72
N THR A 131 -25.98 -5.52 2.48
CA THR A 131 -25.55 -4.92 1.21
C THR A 131 -25.28 -5.96 0.11
N TRP A 132 -24.93 -7.20 0.48
CA TRP A 132 -24.53 -8.23 -0.48
C TRP A 132 -25.42 -9.46 -0.40
N ASN A 133 -25.63 -10.12 -1.55
CA ASN A 133 -26.45 -11.31 -1.69
C ASN A 133 -25.62 -12.48 -2.24
N TRP A 134 -26.19 -13.69 -2.25
CA TRP A 134 -25.51 -14.89 -2.75
C TRP A 134 -25.01 -14.76 -4.20
N LYS A 135 -25.72 -14.00 -5.03
CA LYS A 135 -25.31 -13.71 -6.41
C LYS A 135 -23.98 -12.95 -6.48
N ASP A 136 -23.75 -12.02 -5.55
CA ASP A 136 -22.51 -11.24 -5.49
C ASP A 136 -21.34 -12.11 -5.06
N VAL A 137 -21.57 -13.05 -4.15
CA VAL A 137 -20.57 -14.05 -3.75
C VAL A 137 -20.24 -14.98 -4.91
N LEU A 138 -21.26 -15.52 -5.58
CA LEU A 138 -21.06 -16.39 -6.72
C LEU A 138 -20.26 -15.69 -7.82
N LEU A 139 -20.60 -14.44 -8.14
CA LEU A 139 -19.88 -13.64 -9.13
C LEU A 139 -18.43 -13.38 -8.70
N SER A 140 -18.21 -13.07 -7.42
CA SER A 140 -16.85 -12.88 -6.87
C SER A 140 -16.01 -14.16 -6.97
N VAL A 141 -16.59 -15.32 -6.67
CA VAL A 141 -15.92 -16.62 -6.80
C VAL A 141 -15.59 -16.93 -8.26
N ILE A 142 -16.50 -16.65 -9.20
CA ILE A 142 -16.26 -16.80 -10.64
C ILE A 142 -15.08 -15.92 -11.07
N VAL A 143 -15.06 -14.64 -10.66
CA VAL A 143 -13.96 -13.71 -10.98
C VAL A 143 -12.62 -14.23 -10.46
N VAL A 144 -12.57 -14.67 -9.19
CA VAL A 144 -11.36 -15.27 -8.60
C VAL A 144 -10.94 -16.52 -9.37
N GLY A 145 -11.90 -17.37 -9.76
CA GLY A 145 -11.64 -18.57 -10.57
C GLY A 145 -11.03 -18.25 -11.93
N VAL A 146 -11.55 -17.24 -12.63
CA VAL A 146 -11.00 -16.76 -13.92
C VAL A 146 -9.59 -16.21 -13.76
N ILE A 147 -9.32 -15.46 -12.69
CA ILE A 147 -7.98 -14.93 -12.39
C ILE A 147 -7.00 -16.07 -12.17
N ILE A 148 -7.34 -17.03 -11.29
CA ILE A 148 -6.50 -18.19 -10.99
C ILE A 148 -6.26 -19.02 -12.26
N PHE A 149 -7.32 -19.31 -13.02
CA PHE A 149 -7.20 -20.04 -14.28
C PHE A 149 -6.22 -19.36 -15.25
N THR A 150 -6.35 -18.05 -15.42
CA THR A 150 -5.47 -17.26 -16.29
C THR A 150 -4.02 -17.32 -15.79
N LEU A 151 -3.80 -17.11 -14.49
CA LEU A 151 -2.47 -17.15 -13.89
C LEU A 151 -1.81 -18.52 -14.06
N VAL A 152 -2.55 -19.61 -13.85
CA VAL A 152 -2.04 -20.98 -14.01
C VAL A 152 -1.77 -21.29 -15.48
N TYR A 153 -2.70 -20.96 -16.38
CA TYR A 153 -2.57 -21.23 -17.82
C TYR A 153 -1.32 -20.57 -18.43
N PHE A 154 -1.03 -19.32 -18.04
CA PHE A 154 0.15 -18.56 -18.48
C PHE A 154 1.38 -18.73 -17.57
N SER A 155 1.28 -19.53 -16.51
CA SER A 155 2.43 -19.78 -15.64
C SER A 155 3.45 -20.69 -16.32
N PRO A 156 4.73 -20.54 -15.99
CA PRO A 156 5.77 -21.46 -16.45
C PRO A 156 5.63 -22.89 -15.87
N LEU A 157 4.62 -23.18 -15.06
CA LEU A 157 4.35 -24.54 -14.55
C LEU A 157 3.82 -25.48 -15.64
N ASN A 158 3.35 -24.93 -16.77
CA ASN A 158 2.84 -25.68 -17.92
C ASN A 158 3.89 -25.88 -19.04
N PHE A 159 5.17 -25.57 -18.81
CA PHE A 159 6.28 -25.80 -19.74
C PHE A 159 7.46 -26.50 -19.06
#